data_AF-F9XKV7-F1
#
_entry.id   AF-F9XKV7-F1
#
_cell.length_a   1.000
_cell.length_b   1.000
_cell.length_c   1.000
_cell.angle_alpha   90.00
_cell.angle_beta   90.00
_cell.angle_gamma   90.00
#
_symmetry.space_group_name_H-M   'P 1'
#
loop_
_entity.id
_entity.type
_entity.pdbx_description
1 polymer ?
#
loop_
_entity_poly.entity_id
_entity_poly.type
_entity_poly.pdbx_seq_one_letter_code
_entity_poly.pdbx_strand_id
1 'polypeptide(L)'
;MPQSFRQTTGARPSTATPSDSVLIIIGAWNEYTEGALNGTDAANPHKATASLLNRYREANGQIVHVDHQIPNRAPVSTPGPRPACVSTTARDAVRFRHDTIIVVKDCVGDRAIPKASRAEVSQVTKMAMHNLICFATIVQSSEINQHV
;
A
#
# COMPACT_ATOMS: atom_id res chain seq x y z
N MET A 1 -5.12 19.67 18.23
CA MET A 1 -4.77 18.32 17.75
C MET A 1 -3.27 18.12 17.96
N PRO A 2 -2.81 16.96 18.43
CA PRO A 2 -1.37 16.69 18.58
C PRO A 2 -0.67 16.70 17.22
N GLN A 3 0.58 17.18 17.20
CA GLN A 3 1.42 17.14 16.00
C GLN A 3 1.83 15.70 15.67
N SER A 4 2.00 15.44 14.38
CA SER A 4 2.54 14.19 13.85
C SER A 4 4.07 14.12 14.06
N PHE A 5 4.68 12.93 14.11
CA PHE A 5 6.13 12.79 14.30
C PHE A 5 6.96 13.60 13.28
N ARG A 6 6.53 13.62 12.01
CA ARG A 6 7.17 14.43 10.95
C ARG A 6 6.99 15.93 11.18
N GLN A 7 5.83 16.36 11.66
CA GLN A 7 5.59 17.76 12.03
C GLN A 7 6.47 18.19 13.20
N THR A 8 6.63 17.32 14.20
CA THR A 8 7.48 17.58 15.37
C THR A 8 8.97 17.66 15.00
N THR A 9 9.42 16.85 14.04
CA THR A 9 10.83 16.83 13.59
C THR A 9 11.14 17.81 12.45
N GLY A 10 10.13 18.48 11.89
CA GLY A 10 10.30 19.35 10.72
C GLY A 10 10.62 18.61 9.42
N ALA A 11 10.42 17.29 9.37
CA ALA A 11 10.69 16.46 8.20
C ALA A 11 9.73 16.83 7.07
N ARG A 12 10.28 17.27 5.92
CA ARG A 12 9.48 17.58 4.72
C ARG A 12 8.84 16.30 4.15
N PRO A 13 7.64 16.39 3.53
CA PRO A 13 7.07 15.28 2.77
C PRO A 13 7.98 14.89 1.60
N SER A 14 8.17 13.59 1.38
CA SER A 14 8.84 13.07 0.19
C SER A 14 7.89 13.07 -1.01
N THR A 15 8.43 13.22 -2.22
CA THR A 15 7.69 13.13 -3.49
C THR A 15 8.26 12.00 -4.35
N ALA A 16 7.48 11.53 -5.32
CA ALA A 16 7.94 10.58 -6.32
C ALA A 16 7.22 10.79 -7.65
N THR A 17 7.90 10.43 -8.72
CA THR A 17 7.41 10.37 -10.10
C THR A 17 7.68 8.98 -10.67
N PRO A 18 7.00 8.59 -11.75
CA PRO A 18 7.31 7.34 -12.43
C PRO A 18 8.76 7.15 -12.91
N SER A 19 9.51 8.25 -13.11
CA SER A 19 10.87 8.24 -13.67
C SER A 19 11.99 8.24 -12.63
N ASP A 20 11.73 8.68 -11.40
CA ASP A 20 12.73 8.80 -10.33
C ASP A 20 12.50 7.81 -9.17
N SER A 21 11.56 6.88 -9.33
CA SER A 21 11.18 5.95 -8.28
C SER A 21 10.78 4.56 -8.81
N VAL A 22 10.64 3.61 -7.88
CA VAL A 22 10.25 2.23 -8.16
C VAL A 22 8.85 1.99 -7.60
N LEU A 23 7.92 1.56 -8.45
CA LEU A 23 6.60 1.12 -8.02
C LEU A 23 6.67 -0.31 -7.48
N ILE A 24 6.41 -0.50 -6.19
CA ILE A 24 6.31 -1.82 -5.56
C ILE A 24 4.83 -2.13 -5.30
N ILE A 25 4.30 -3.14 -6.00
CA ILE A 25 2.91 -3.62 -5.85
C ILE A 25 2.95 -4.90 -5.02
N ILE A 26 2.31 -4.88 -3.84
CA ILE A 26 2.36 -5.98 -2.88
C ILE A 26 0.98 -6.63 -2.77
N GLY A 27 0.89 -7.93 -3.05
CA GLY A 27 -0.32 -8.73 -2.80
C GLY A 27 -1.55 -8.30 -3.60
N ALA A 28 -1.36 -7.79 -4.83
CA ALA A 28 -2.45 -7.38 -5.72
C ALA A 28 -3.10 -8.60 -6.39
N TRP A 29 -4.00 -9.25 -5.67
CA TRP A 29 -4.34 -10.63 -5.98
C TRP A 29 -5.82 -10.99 -5.87
N ASN A 30 -6.25 -11.99 -6.66
CA ASN A 30 -7.66 -12.33 -6.86
C ASN A 30 -8.34 -12.80 -5.57
N GLU A 31 -7.60 -13.32 -4.59
CA GLU A 31 -8.16 -13.72 -3.29
C GLU A 31 -8.82 -12.56 -2.54
N TYR A 32 -8.36 -11.33 -2.78
CA TYR A 32 -8.92 -10.13 -2.17
C TYR A 32 -10.13 -9.58 -2.91
N THR A 33 -10.47 -10.12 -4.09
CA THR A 33 -11.65 -9.70 -4.88
C THR A 33 -12.69 -10.82 -5.02
N GLU A 34 -12.24 -12.08 -5.07
CA GLU A 34 -13.04 -13.26 -5.43
C GLU A 34 -12.92 -14.40 -4.41
N GLY A 35 -12.04 -14.27 -3.41
CA GLY A 35 -11.64 -15.34 -2.50
C GLY A 35 -12.28 -15.31 -1.11
N ALA A 36 -11.81 -16.21 -0.24
CA ALA A 36 -12.24 -16.29 1.15
C ALA A 36 -11.80 -15.08 1.99
N LEU A 37 -10.78 -14.34 1.54
CA LEU A 37 -10.31 -13.09 2.15
C LEU A 37 -10.80 -11.83 1.43
N ASN A 38 -11.90 -11.91 0.67
CA ASN A 38 -12.43 -10.79 -0.09
C ASN A 38 -12.54 -9.51 0.77
N GLY A 39 -12.03 -8.41 0.21
CA GLY A 39 -12.11 -7.10 0.79
C GLY A 39 -13.53 -6.61 0.91
N THR A 40 -13.81 -5.85 1.98
CA THR A 40 -15.05 -5.08 1.99
C THR A 40 -15.06 -4.08 0.83
N ASP A 41 -13.92 -3.50 0.45
CA ASP A 41 -13.85 -2.42 -0.55
C ASP A 41 -12.76 -2.61 -1.64
N ALA A 42 -12.41 -3.87 -1.95
CA ALA A 42 -11.28 -4.20 -2.83
C ALA A 42 -11.37 -3.59 -4.25
N ALA A 43 -12.58 -3.30 -4.74
CA ALA A 43 -12.76 -2.72 -6.07
C ALA A 43 -12.09 -1.33 -6.23
N ASN A 44 -12.00 -0.53 -5.17
CA ASN A 44 -11.45 0.83 -5.26
C ASN A 44 -9.90 0.85 -5.29
N PRO A 45 -9.19 0.16 -4.37
CA PRO A 45 -7.73 0.09 -4.42
C PRO A 45 -7.17 -0.58 -5.67
N HIS A 46 -7.84 -1.60 -6.21
CA HIS A 46 -7.39 -2.27 -7.44
C HIS A 46 -7.47 -1.32 -8.65
N LYS A 47 -8.53 -0.51 -8.76
CA LYS A 47 -8.65 0.51 -9.82
C LYS A 47 -7.57 1.58 -9.70
N ALA A 48 -7.35 2.11 -8.50
CA ALA A 48 -6.29 3.10 -8.26
C ALA A 48 -4.90 2.53 -8.59
N THR A 49 -4.63 1.29 -8.17
CA THR A 49 -3.38 0.58 -8.45
C THR A 49 -3.19 0.35 -9.95
N ALA A 50 -4.23 -0.06 -10.68
CA ALA A 50 -4.16 -0.24 -12.13
C ALA A 50 -3.87 1.08 -12.85
N SER A 51 -4.50 2.18 -12.45
CA SER A 51 -4.22 3.51 -12.99
C SER A 51 -2.77 3.93 -12.74
N LEU A 52 -2.26 3.75 -11.52
CA LEU A 52 -0.87 4.07 -11.18
C LEU A 52 0.13 3.18 -11.94
N LEU A 53 -0.14 1.89 -12.05
CA LEU A 53 0.67 0.95 -12.82
C LEU A 53 0.78 1.37 -14.29
N ASN A 54 -0.33 1.79 -14.90
CA ASN A 54 -0.30 2.28 -16.28
C ASN A 54 0.57 3.53 -16.42
N ARG A 55 0.50 4.48 -15.47
CA ARG A 55 1.40 5.66 -15.47
C ARG A 55 2.88 5.28 -15.42
N TYR A 56 3.24 4.26 -14.63
CA TYR A 56 4.62 3.75 -14.59
C TYR A 56 5.02 3.06 -15.89
N ARG A 57 4.13 2.28 -16.51
CA ARG A 57 4.39 1.64 -17.81
C ARG A 57 4.57 2.67 -18.92
N GLU A 58 3.71 3.67 -18.99
CA GLU A 58 3.78 4.76 -19.97
C GLU A 58 5.06 5.58 -19.85
N ALA A 59 5.57 5.76 -18.63
CA ALA A 59 6.82 6.44 -18.35
C ALA A 59 8.07 5.55 -18.51
N ASN A 60 7.92 4.27 -18.87
CA ASN A 60 8.99 3.27 -18.83
C ASN A 60 9.68 3.18 -17.45
N GLY A 61 8.90 3.35 -16.38
CA GLY A 61 9.33 3.33 -14.99
C GLY A 61 9.60 1.93 -14.45
N GLN A 62 10.27 1.86 -13.31
CA GLN A 62 10.62 0.60 -12.67
C GLN A 62 9.44 0.05 -11.86
N ILE A 63 9.10 -1.23 -12.07
CA ILE A 63 7.94 -1.88 -11.45
C ILE A 63 8.37 -3.22 -10.85
N VAL A 64 8.02 -3.45 -9.59
CA VAL A 64 8.23 -4.71 -8.86
C VAL A 64 6.89 -5.22 -8.37
N HIS A 65 6.53 -6.45 -8.78
CA HIS A 65 5.39 -7.16 -8.23
C HIS A 65 5.87 -8.13 -7.15
N VAL A 66 5.33 -7.98 -5.94
CA VAL A 66 5.60 -8.87 -4.81
C VAL A 66 4.34 -9.69 -4.57
N ASP A 67 4.45 -10.99 -4.83
CA ASP A 67 3.39 -11.95 -4.58
C ASP A 67 3.79 -12.94 -3.49
N HIS A 68 2.80 -13.52 -2.82
CA HIS A 68 3.04 -14.58 -1.85
C HIS A 68 3.07 -15.92 -2.56
N GLN A 69 4.03 -16.76 -2.17
CA GLN A 69 4.00 -18.17 -2.53
C GLN A 69 3.37 -18.95 -1.39
N ILE A 70 2.42 -19.83 -1.68
CA ILE A 70 1.96 -20.85 -0.72
C ILE A 70 2.19 -22.25 -1.26
N PRO A 71 2.30 -23.24 -0.37
CA PRO A 71 2.26 -24.64 -0.73
C PRO A 71 0.94 -25.01 -1.40
N ASN A 72 1.01 -25.96 -2.34
CA ASN A 72 -0.15 -26.53 -3.00
C ASN A 72 -1.10 -27.17 -1.95
N ARG A 73 -2.41 -26.92 -2.05
CA ARG A 73 -3.50 -27.43 -1.16
C ARG A 73 -3.72 -26.74 0.20
N ALA A 74 -3.27 -25.50 0.42
CA ALA A 74 -3.76 -24.75 1.58
C ALA A 74 -5.30 -24.57 1.49
N PRO A 75 -6.03 -24.51 2.63
CA PRO A 75 -7.50 -24.35 2.64
C PRO A 75 -7.98 -22.97 2.22
N VAL A 76 -7.08 -22.01 2.12
CA VAL A 76 -7.20 -20.88 1.20
C VAL A 76 -6.77 -21.42 -0.14
N SER A 77 -7.66 -21.44 -1.14
CA SER A 77 -7.38 -21.97 -2.50
C SER A 77 -6.33 -21.15 -3.27
N THR A 78 -5.54 -20.41 -2.51
CA THR A 78 -5.01 -19.15 -2.92
C THR A 78 -3.93 -18.56 -1.91
N PRO A 79 -2.62 -18.35 -2.28
CA PRO A 79 -1.61 -17.64 -1.47
C PRO A 79 -1.91 -16.28 -0.79
N GLY A 80 -2.28 -16.26 0.50
CA GLY A 80 -2.62 -15.01 1.20
C GLY A 80 -1.70 -14.59 2.35
N PRO A 81 -1.28 -13.32 2.42
CA PRO A 81 -0.87 -12.67 3.66
C PRO A 81 -1.92 -11.68 4.19
N ARG A 82 -1.57 -10.99 5.28
CA ARG A 82 -2.42 -10.04 6.00
C ARG A 82 -2.25 -8.60 5.47
N PRO A 83 -3.19 -7.68 5.73
CA PRO A 83 -3.01 -6.21 5.59
C PRO A 83 -1.73 -5.65 6.26
N ALA A 84 -1.08 -6.46 7.10
CA ALA A 84 0.26 -6.21 7.62
C ALA A 84 1.32 -5.97 6.52
N CYS A 85 1.22 -6.55 5.32
CA CYS A 85 2.35 -6.56 4.36
C CYS A 85 2.84 -5.18 3.97
N VAL A 86 1.96 -4.29 3.51
CA VAL A 86 2.36 -2.92 3.14
C VAL A 86 3.02 -2.22 4.33
N SER A 87 2.43 -2.37 5.51
CA SER A 87 2.95 -1.73 6.73
C SER A 87 4.25 -2.35 7.25
N THR A 88 4.46 -3.65 7.06
CA THR A 88 5.67 -4.38 7.46
C THR A 88 6.79 -4.06 6.48
N THR A 89 6.54 -4.14 5.17
CA THR A 89 7.50 -3.73 4.13
C THR A 89 7.93 -2.28 4.31
N ALA A 90 7.00 -1.36 4.58
CA ALA A 90 7.35 0.05 4.83
C ALA A 90 8.26 0.22 6.07
N ARG A 91 8.02 -0.53 7.15
CA ARG A 91 8.86 -0.49 8.36
C ARG A 91 10.22 -1.14 8.15
N ASP A 92 10.26 -2.28 7.49
CA ASP A 92 11.50 -3.00 7.20
C ASP A 92 12.37 -2.23 6.21
N ALA A 93 11.77 -1.54 5.24
CA ALA A 93 12.52 -0.74 4.28
C ALA A 93 13.34 0.39 4.97
N VAL A 94 12.83 0.97 6.06
CA VAL A 94 13.58 1.92 6.89
C VAL A 94 14.78 1.28 7.57
N ARG A 95 14.69 -0.01 7.96
CA ARG A 95 15.82 -0.74 8.57
C ARG A 95 16.95 -0.97 7.57
N PHE A 96 16.61 -1.17 6.30
CA PHE A 96 17.58 -1.34 5.21
C PHE A 96 18.11 -0.01 4.65
N ARG A 97 17.84 1.12 5.32
CA ARG A 97 18.24 2.49 4.92
C ARG A 97 17.79 2.88 3.50
N HIS A 98 16.59 2.47 3.10
CA HIS A 98 15.96 3.11 1.96
C HIS A 98 15.54 4.53 2.36
N ASP A 99 16.14 5.54 1.73
CA ASP A 99 16.08 6.94 2.17
C ASP A 99 14.69 7.58 2.01
N THR A 100 13.81 7.02 1.18
CA THR A 100 12.47 7.55 0.94
C THR A 100 11.47 6.44 0.64
N ILE A 101 10.54 6.24 1.58
CA ILE A 101 9.41 5.32 1.41
C ILE A 101 8.13 6.14 1.28
N ILE A 102 7.36 5.87 0.23
CA ILE A 102 6.08 6.50 -0.03
C ILE A 102 5.01 5.40 -0.08
N VAL A 103 3.93 5.59 0.68
CA VAL A 103 2.78 4.69 0.69
C VAL A 103 1.59 5.42 0.06
N VAL A 104 1.01 4.81 -0.98
CA VAL A 104 -0.10 5.37 -1.76
C VAL A 104 -1.42 4.92 -1.16
N LYS A 105 -2.06 5.76 -0.34
CA LYS A 105 -3.13 5.36 0.59
C LYS A 105 -4.41 4.85 -0.10
N ASP A 106 -4.72 5.36 -1.29
CA ASP A 106 -5.87 4.94 -2.10
C ASP A 106 -5.59 3.64 -2.88
N CYS A 107 -4.33 3.21 -2.95
CA CYS A 107 -3.94 1.89 -3.47
C CYS A 107 -3.83 0.82 -2.36
N VAL A 108 -4.10 1.16 -1.10
CA VAL A 108 -4.06 0.21 0.03
C VAL A 108 -5.46 -0.28 0.37
N GLY A 109 -5.67 -1.59 0.23
CA GLY A 109 -6.90 -2.27 0.62
C GLY A 109 -6.73 -3.12 1.88
N ASP A 110 -7.85 -3.42 2.53
CA ASP A 110 -7.92 -4.35 3.66
C ASP A 110 -9.11 -5.31 3.49
N ARG A 111 -8.98 -6.49 4.11
CA ARG A 111 -10.03 -7.51 4.15
C ARG A 111 -11.07 -7.21 5.22
N ALA A 112 -12.22 -7.88 5.12
CA ALA A 112 -13.15 -7.92 6.25
C ALA A 112 -12.47 -8.52 7.49
N ILE A 113 -12.66 -7.90 8.66
CA ILE A 113 -12.17 -8.41 9.95
C ILE A 113 -13.36 -9.00 10.71
N PRO A 114 -13.29 -10.26 11.21
CA PRO A 114 -14.37 -10.85 11.98
C PRO A 114 -14.76 -9.96 13.16
N LYS A 115 -16.07 -9.73 13.32
CA LYS A 115 -16.66 -8.89 14.36
C LYS A 115 -16.38 -7.38 14.24
N ALA A 116 -15.80 -6.91 13.14
CA ALA A 116 -15.66 -5.49 12.85
C ALA A 116 -16.54 -5.11 11.64
N SER A 117 -17.20 -3.96 11.75
CA SER A 117 -17.89 -3.32 10.64
C SER A 117 -16.90 -2.78 9.61
N ARG A 118 -17.39 -2.56 8.38
CA ARG A 118 -16.61 -1.92 7.30
C ARG A 118 -16.06 -0.55 7.70
N ALA A 119 -16.85 0.23 8.43
CA ALA A 119 -16.45 1.56 8.88
C ALA A 119 -15.28 1.47 9.87
N GLU A 120 -15.33 0.52 10.80
CA GLU A 120 -14.25 0.25 11.76
C GLU A 120 -12.98 -0.22 11.05
N VAL A 121 -13.10 -1.14 10.08
CA VAL A 121 -11.95 -1.58 9.29
C VAL A 121 -11.31 -0.40 8.54
N SER A 122 -12.12 0.43 7.85
CA SER A 122 -11.60 1.62 7.15
C SER A 122 -10.92 2.61 8.09
N GLN A 123 -11.48 2.80 9.29
CA GLN A 123 -10.89 3.66 10.31
C GLN A 123 -9.56 3.09 10.83
N VAL A 124 -9.49 1.79 11.09
CA VAL A 124 -8.25 1.10 11.51
C VAL A 124 -7.18 1.19 10.42
N THR A 125 -7.54 1.00 9.15
CA THR A 125 -6.59 1.16 8.02
C THR A 125 -6.04 2.59 7.98
N LYS A 126 -6.90 3.61 8.13
CA LYS A 126 -6.46 5.02 8.20
C LYS A 126 -5.52 5.24 9.40
N MET A 127 -5.86 4.72 10.57
CA MET A 127 -5.01 4.83 11.77
C MET A 127 -3.66 4.11 11.59
N ALA A 128 -3.64 2.98 10.90
CA ALA A 128 -2.42 2.27 10.55
C ALA A 128 -1.54 3.09 9.61
N MET A 129 -2.11 3.73 8.58
CA MET A 129 -1.39 4.65 7.70
C MET A 129 -0.86 5.87 8.45
N HIS A 130 -1.65 6.43 9.37
CA HIS A 130 -1.21 7.51 10.26
C HIS A 130 -0.04 7.10 11.17
N ASN A 131 0.06 5.84 11.58
CA ASN A 131 1.23 5.35 12.33
C ASN A 131 2.46 5.13 11.44
N LEU A 132 2.28 4.91 10.14
CA LEU A 132 3.40 4.75 9.20
C LEU A 132 4.13 6.06 8.89
N ILE A 133 3.60 7.21 9.30
CA ILE A 133 4.26 8.52 9.06
C ILE A 133 5.69 8.60 9.63
N CYS A 134 6.00 7.81 10.67
CA CYS A 134 7.35 7.72 11.23
C CYS A 134 8.34 7.03 10.28
N PHE A 135 7.83 6.27 9.32
CA PHE A 135 8.62 5.40 8.44
C PHE A 135 8.46 5.77 6.96
N ALA A 136 7.35 6.40 6.59
CA ALA A 136 6.99 6.69 5.20
C ALA A 136 6.26 8.03 5.06
N THR A 137 6.23 8.56 3.85
CA THR A 137 5.32 9.64 3.45
C THR A 137 4.04 9.02 2.88
N ILE A 138 2.88 9.52 3.31
CA ILE A 138 1.58 8.99 2.86
C ILE A 138 1.00 9.95 1.83
N VAL A 139 0.74 9.46 0.62
CA VAL A 139 0.24 10.26 -0.53
C VAL A 139 -0.99 9.61 -1.17
N GLN A 140 -1.72 10.36 -1.99
CA GLN A 140 -2.67 9.85 -2.97
C GLN A 140 -1.97 9.50 -4.27
N SER A 141 -2.53 8.57 -5.03
CA SER A 141 -2.00 8.20 -6.34
C SER A 141 -1.96 9.38 -7.30
N SER A 142 -2.90 10.33 -7.19
CA SER A 142 -2.96 11.59 -7.95
C SER A 142 -1.79 12.55 -7.68
N GLU A 143 -1.07 12.36 -6.57
CA GLU A 143 0.13 13.15 -6.25
C GLU A 143 1.39 12.58 -6.93
N ILE A 144 1.31 11.37 -7.50
CA ILE A 144 2.40 10.73 -8.26
C ILE A 144 2.21 11.03 -9.76
N ASN A 145 2.87 12.09 -10.21
CA ASN A 145 2.79 12.59 -11.58
C ASN A 145 4.15 12.49 -12.28
N GLN A 146 4.15 12.50 -13.61
CA GLN A 146 5.38 12.70 -14.37
C GLN A 146 5.86 14.14 -14.16
N HIS A 147 7.18 14.37 -14.12
CA HIS A 147 7.68 15.74 -14.24
C HIS A 147 7.21 16.29 -15.59
N VAL A 148 6.43 17.37 -15.55
CA VAL A 148 6.12 18.19 -16.73
C VAL A 148 7.37 18.96 -17.14
#